data_AF-A0A4W5KQE4-F1
#
_entry.id   AF-A0A4W5KQE4-F1
#
_cell.length_a   1.000
_cell.length_b   1.000
_cell.length_c   1.000
_cell.angle_alpha   90.00
_cell.angle_beta   90.00
_cell.angle_gamma   90.00
#
_symmetry.space_group_name_H-M   'P 1'
#
loop_
_entity.id
_entity.type
_entity.pdbx_description
1 polymer ?
#
loop_
_entity_poly.entity_id
_entity_poly.type
_entity_poly.pdbx_seq_one_letter_code
_entity_poly.pdbx_strand_id
1 'polypeptide(L)'
;MAHKRYVNVFYHRFYFALRPVVQLSSEVIVGAQCGSAVLRGAHVFAPGILATPKFMKTGDAVSVFSDLEGKCTRGNKDFKGKRVFVGNGVAEMDRSNIFCSDEPVKGVGIRMVEPLYQSPSFDGVLPSLAFLQNLPSVVVGHVLGPRPGERILDMCAAPGGKTCHIAALMGGQGEVVALDKIRGKVERIRQNAKALHLDCIKAHCFNSIEAVCTDQAQDTEGPPFPPQSFDRVLLDAPCSGLGQRPSMACTWNLKEICSYQPLQRKLFHTAVRLLKRGGVLVYSTCTVTLAENEEQVAWALNTFPCLTLQPQEPHIGAEGMLGAGLSPEQLRLLQRFSPELGWSAAEARGEDDTNKDTIGFFIAKFLKS
;
A
#
# COMPACT_ATOMS: atom_id res chain seq x y z
N MET A 1 13.96 4.12 -16.05
CA MET A 1 14.76 2.91 -16.35
C MET A 1 13.93 1.67 -16.09
N ALA A 2 13.97 0.68 -16.99
CA ALA A 2 13.44 -0.65 -16.70
C ALA A 2 14.35 -1.36 -15.69
N HIS A 3 13.77 -2.07 -14.73
CA HIS A 3 14.56 -2.79 -13.74
C HIS A 3 15.14 -4.07 -14.31
N LYS A 4 16.44 -4.28 -14.13
CA LYS A 4 17.16 -5.43 -14.72
C LYS A 4 16.63 -6.80 -14.28
N ARG A 5 15.90 -6.88 -13.16
CA ARG A 5 15.33 -8.13 -12.61
C ARG A 5 13.80 -8.28 -12.74
N TYR A 6 13.08 -7.24 -13.17
CA TYR A 6 11.61 -7.33 -13.29
C TYR A 6 11.16 -6.98 -14.70
N VAL A 7 10.51 -7.94 -15.35
CA VAL A 7 9.68 -7.65 -16.52
C VAL A 7 8.49 -6.85 -16.01
N ASN A 8 8.17 -5.72 -16.64
CA ASN A 8 7.04 -4.81 -16.33
C ASN A 8 7.21 -3.83 -15.14
N VAL A 9 8.43 -3.57 -14.65
CA VAL A 9 8.66 -2.50 -13.64
C VAL A 9 9.51 -1.39 -14.23
N PHE A 10 8.95 -0.18 -14.23
CA PHE A 10 9.62 1.04 -14.64
C PHE A 10 9.88 1.92 -13.43
N TYR A 11 11.14 2.30 -13.24
CA TYR A 11 11.54 3.28 -12.24
C TYR A 11 11.67 4.65 -12.90
N HIS A 12 11.07 5.66 -12.28
CA HIS A 12 11.44 7.05 -12.50
C HIS A 12 12.31 7.48 -11.32
N ARG A 13 13.52 7.96 -11.61
CA ARG A 13 14.45 8.41 -10.57
C ARG A 13 14.06 9.81 -10.13
N PHE A 14 14.05 10.05 -8.83
CA PHE A 14 13.79 11.37 -8.26
C PHE A 14 15.12 12.03 -7.89
N TYR A 15 15.34 13.25 -8.37
CA TYR A 15 16.49 14.04 -7.94
C TYR A 15 16.11 14.81 -6.67
N PHE A 16 16.63 14.33 -5.52
CA PHE A 16 16.41 14.89 -4.18
C PHE A 16 17.24 16.16 -3.90
N ALA A 17 17.34 17.08 -4.87
CA ALA A 17 17.91 18.39 -4.57
C ALA A 17 16.81 19.24 -3.91
N LEU A 18 16.85 19.37 -2.57
CA LEU A 18 16.01 20.32 -1.83
C LEU A 18 16.24 21.72 -2.42
N ARG A 19 15.30 22.19 -3.24
CA ARG A 19 15.34 23.55 -3.76
C ARG A 19 14.82 24.50 -2.69
N PRO A 20 15.42 25.69 -2.53
CA PRO A 20 14.86 26.73 -1.69
C PRO A 20 13.59 27.26 -2.37
N VAL A 21 12.43 26.69 -2.00
CA VAL A 21 11.12 27.20 -2.44
C VAL A 21 10.66 28.24 -1.43
N VAL A 22 10.45 29.47 -1.90
CA VAL A 22 10.01 30.59 -1.05
C VAL A 22 8.52 30.45 -0.77
N GLN A 23 8.13 30.55 0.50
CA GLN A 23 6.73 30.52 0.92
C GLN A 23 6.03 31.82 0.55
N LEU A 24 4.81 31.69 0.04
CA LEU A 24 3.90 32.78 -0.30
C LEU A 24 3.05 33.15 0.92
N SER A 25 2.47 34.35 0.90
CA SER A 25 1.57 34.82 1.97
C SER A 25 0.20 34.15 1.98
N SER A 26 -0.21 33.57 0.84
CA SER A 26 -1.50 32.92 0.66
C SER A 26 -1.38 31.43 0.96
N GLU A 27 -2.04 30.94 2.02
CA GLU A 27 -1.79 29.61 2.57
C GLU A 27 -3.01 28.69 2.46
N VAL A 28 -2.80 27.48 1.96
CA VAL A 28 -3.79 26.40 1.88
C VAL A 28 -3.36 25.25 2.78
N ILE A 29 -4.28 24.73 3.58
CA ILE A 29 -4.02 23.63 4.52
C ILE A 29 -4.70 22.36 4.02
N VAL A 30 -3.94 21.28 3.97
CA VAL A 30 -4.40 19.93 3.61
C VAL A 30 -4.19 18.96 4.77
N GLY A 31 -4.93 17.85 4.77
CA GLY A 31 -4.70 16.78 5.75
C GLY A 31 -3.38 16.05 5.53
N ALA A 32 -2.83 15.42 6.58
CA ALA A 32 -1.56 14.69 6.56
C ALA A 32 -1.41 13.72 5.37
N GLN A 33 -2.43 12.91 5.08
CA GLN A 33 -2.40 11.95 3.98
C GLN A 33 -2.32 12.64 2.60
N CYS A 34 -3.04 13.75 2.43
CA CYS A 34 -2.98 14.55 1.21
C CYS A 34 -1.60 15.19 1.05
N GLY A 35 -1.03 15.73 2.14
CA GLY A 35 0.34 16.24 2.13
C GLY A 35 1.36 15.17 1.73
N SER A 36 1.25 13.95 2.29
CA SER A 36 2.10 12.82 1.90
C SER A 36 1.92 12.41 0.43
N ALA A 37 0.73 12.57 -0.15
CA ALA A 37 0.50 12.34 -1.57
C ALA A 37 1.15 13.43 -2.44
N VAL A 38 1.09 14.70 -2.01
CA VAL A 38 1.76 15.82 -2.69
C VAL A 38 3.28 15.62 -2.74
N LEU A 39 3.89 15.18 -1.63
CA LEU A 39 5.33 14.86 -1.60
C LEU A 39 5.69 13.67 -2.52
N ARG A 40 4.71 12.86 -2.94
CA ARG A 40 4.85 11.80 -3.95
C ARG A 40 4.47 12.24 -5.36
N GLY A 41 4.25 13.54 -5.59
CA GLY A 41 4.00 14.12 -6.92
C GLY A 41 2.53 14.36 -7.25
N ALA A 42 1.61 14.10 -6.33
CA ALA A 42 0.19 14.37 -6.56
C ALA A 42 -0.13 15.87 -6.56
N HIS A 43 -1.14 16.25 -7.33
CA HIS A 43 -1.83 17.52 -7.10
C HIS A 43 -2.75 17.44 -5.86
N VAL A 44 -3.20 18.58 -5.36
CA VAL A 44 -4.16 18.62 -4.25
C VAL A 44 -5.57 18.55 -4.82
N PHE A 45 -6.28 17.48 -4.52
CA PHE A 45 -7.70 17.34 -4.89
C PHE A 45 -8.61 18.01 -3.85
N ALA A 46 -9.75 18.53 -4.29
CA ALA A 46 -10.68 19.28 -3.44
C ALA A 46 -11.11 18.57 -2.13
N PRO A 47 -11.29 17.24 -2.07
CA PRO A 47 -11.57 16.54 -0.82
C PRO A 47 -10.44 16.64 0.22
N GLY A 48 -9.18 16.80 -0.23
CA GLY A 48 -8.01 16.89 0.65
C GLY A 48 -7.79 18.25 1.28
N ILE A 49 -8.47 19.30 0.78
CA ILE A 49 -8.32 20.68 1.25
C ILE A 49 -9.15 20.90 2.52
N LEU A 50 -8.51 21.36 3.59
CA LEU A 50 -9.13 21.63 4.89
C LEU A 50 -9.35 23.13 5.10
N ALA A 51 -8.37 23.96 4.79
CA ALA A 51 -8.48 25.41 4.92
C ALA A 51 -7.89 26.13 3.71
N THR A 52 -8.45 27.30 3.41
CA THR A 52 -7.96 28.20 2.36
C THR A 52 -8.14 29.65 2.80
N PRO A 53 -7.47 30.62 2.17
CA PRO A 53 -7.71 32.03 2.43
C PRO A 53 -9.15 32.43 2.07
N LYS A 54 -9.73 33.37 2.82
CA LYS A 54 -11.15 33.77 2.69
C LYS A 54 -11.55 34.16 1.26
N PHE A 55 -10.64 34.77 0.51
CA PHE A 55 -10.90 35.32 -0.81
C PHE A 55 -10.14 34.58 -1.93
N MET A 56 -9.72 33.34 -1.69
CA MET A 56 -9.01 32.55 -2.69
C MET A 56 -9.87 32.32 -3.95
N LYS A 57 -9.28 32.63 -5.10
CA LYS A 57 -9.86 32.47 -6.45
C LYS A 57 -9.02 31.56 -7.32
N THR A 58 -9.66 30.96 -8.32
CA THR A 58 -8.94 30.24 -9.38
C THR A 58 -7.88 31.16 -10.01
N GLY A 59 -6.65 30.64 -10.16
CA GLY A 59 -5.48 31.36 -10.65
C GLY A 59 -4.55 31.88 -9.55
N ASP A 60 -5.00 31.94 -8.30
CA ASP A 60 -4.17 32.43 -7.19
C ASP A 60 -2.98 31.50 -6.93
N ALA A 61 -1.80 32.09 -6.78
CA ALA A 61 -0.62 31.37 -6.30
C ALA A 61 -0.71 31.18 -4.78
N VAL A 62 -0.52 29.96 -4.31
CA VAL A 62 -0.68 29.58 -2.90
C VAL A 62 0.46 28.68 -2.43
N SER A 63 0.80 28.79 -1.15
CA SER A 63 1.64 27.83 -0.44
C SER A 63 0.79 26.78 0.22
N VAL A 64 1.10 25.50 -0.02
CA VAL A 64 0.37 24.37 0.54
C VAL A 64 1.11 23.86 1.77
N PHE A 65 0.36 23.69 2.85
CA PHE A 65 0.85 23.12 4.11
C PHE A 65 0.04 21.90 4.50
N SER A 66 0.72 20.90 5.05
CA SER A 66 0.13 19.70 5.62
C SER A 66 -0.09 19.89 7.13
N ASP A 67 -1.31 19.69 7.61
CA ASP A 67 -1.62 19.60 9.03
C ASP A 67 -1.08 18.28 9.60
N LEU A 68 -0.15 18.38 10.57
CA LEU A 68 0.50 17.22 11.19
C LEU A 68 -0.25 16.69 12.40
N GLU A 69 -1.16 17.47 12.98
CA GLU A 69 -1.88 17.10 14.19
C GLU A 69 -3.30 16.62 13.90
N GLY A 70 -3.80 16.85 12.68
CA GLY A 70 -5.18 16.52 12.31
C GLY A 70 -6.20 17.39 13.05
N LYS A 71 -5.81 18.60 13.45
CA LYS A 71 -6.63 19.55 14.23
C LYS A 71 -7.33 20.58 13.35
N CYS A 72 -6.92 20.73 12.09
CA CYS A 72 -7.55 21.65 11.16
C CYS A 72 -8.90 21.10 10.70
N THR A 73 -9.99 21.80 11.04
CA THR A 73 -11.32 21.45 10.56
C THR A 73 -11.58 21.96 9.14
N ARG A 74 -12.33 21.18 8.35
CA ARG A 74 -12.68 21.53 6.97
C ARG A 74 -13.52 22.82 6.94
N GLY A 75 -13.15 23.74 6.05
CA GLY A 75 -13.79 25.05 5.91
C GLY A 75 -13.14 26.15 6.75
N ASN A 76 -12.01 25.90 7.42
CA ASN A 76 -11.27 26.97 8.11
C ASN A 76 -10.69 28.00 7.13
N LYS A 77 -10.40 29.19 7.66
CA LYS A 77 -9.82 30.33 6.92
C LYS A 77 -8.32 30.51 7.17
N ASP A 78 -7.83 29.93 8.26
CA ASP A 78 -6.44 29.97 8.73
C ASP A 78 -6.21 28.75 9.66
N PHE A 79 -4.96 28.37 9.87
CA PHE A 79 -4.55 27.33 10.82
C PHE A 79 -3.16 27.62 11.38
N LYS A 80 -3.08 27.78 12.70
CA LYS A 80 -1.83 28.08 13.44
C LYS A 80 -1.23 26.86 14.15
N GLY A 81 -1.80 25.67 13.98
CA GLY A 81 -1.26 24.44 14.56
C GLY A 81 0.03 23.98 13.86
N LYS A 82 0.57 22.84 14.30
CA LYS A 82 1.80 22.30 13.72
C LYS A 82 1.54 21.85 12.28
N ARG A 83 2.24 22.50 11.35
CA ARG A 83 2.09 22.31 9.92
C ARG A 83 3.44 22.25 9.23
N VAL A 84 3.50 21.55 8.11
CA VAL A 84 4.71 21.44 7.27
C VAL A 84 4.41 21.94 5.88
N PHE A 85 5.26 22.82 5.37
CA PHE A 85 5.20 23.28 3.99
C PHE A 85 5.50 22.11 3.04
N VAL A 86 4.71 21.92 1.98
CA VAL A 86 4.90 20.85 1.00
C VAL A 86 5.17 21.35 -0.42
N GLY A 87 5.00 22.65 -0.67
CA GLY A 87 5.31 23.31 -1.94
C GLY A 87 4.31 24.41 -2.31
N ASN A 88 4.57 25.09 -3.43
CA ASN A 88 3.66 26.07 -4.00
C ASN A 88 2.81 25.48 -5.13
N GLY A 89 1.61 26.01 -5.27
CA GLY A 89 0.62 25.61 -6.26
C GLY A 89 -0.20 26.79 -6.78
N VAL A 90 -1.02 26.52 -7.79
CA VAL A 90 -2.01 27.44 -8.34
C VAL A 90 -3.40 26.89 -8.03
N ALA A 91 -4.28 27.73 -7.50
CA ALA A 91 -5.66 27.37 -7.26
C ALA A 91 -6.39 27.11 -8.57
N GLU A 92 -7.03 25.94 -8.70
CA GLU A 92 -7.88 25.58 -9.84
C GLU A 92 -9.37 25.73 -9.49
N MET A 93 -9.68 25.95 -8.21
CA MET A 93 -11.05 26.14 -7.72
C MET A 93 -11.14 27.31 -6.76
N ASP A 94 -12.23 28.07 -6.87
CA ASP A 94 -12.64 29.06 -5.88
C ASP A 94 -12.95 28.39 -4.52
N ARG A 95 -12.71 29.12 -3.43
CA ARG A 95 -13.06 28.66 -2.07
C ARG A 95 -14.52 28.23 -1.94
N SER A 96 -15.46 28.99 -2.53
CA SER A 96 -16.89 28.67 -2.51
C SER A 96 -17.17 27.31 -3.14
N ASN A 97 -16.46 26.98 -4.23
CA ASN A 97 -16.66 25.71 -4.93
C ASN A 97 -16.13 24.52 -4.14
N ILE A 98 -15.16 24.73 -3.23
CA ILE A 98 -14.58 23.68 -2.38
C ILE A 98 -15.46 23.38 -1.14
N PHE A 99 -16.08 24.41 -0.56
CA PHE A 99 -16.74 24.31 0.76
C PHE A 99 -18.24 24.60 0.78
N CYS A 100 -18.81 25.18 -0.28
CA CYS A 100 -20.22 25.58 -0.34
C CYS A 100 -20.99 24.79 -1.41
N SER A 101 -20.58 23.57 -1.73
CA SER A 101 -21.29 22.68 -2.64
C SER A 101 -22.16 21.68 -1.88
N ASP A 102 -23.34 21.38 -2.42
CA ASP A 102 -24.24 20.36 -1.87
C ASP A 102 -23.76 18.93 -2.19
N GLU A 103 -22.95 18.77 -3.25
CA GLU A 103 -22.34 17.50 -3.64
C GLU A 103 -20.86 17.39 -3.26
N PRO A 104 -20.33 16.17 -3.08
CA PRO A 104 -18.90 15.96 -2.85
C PRO A 104 -18.07 16.44 -4.05
N VAL A 105 -17.33 17.53 -3.87
CA VAL A 105 -16.47 18.12 -4.91
C VAL A 105 -15.37 17.13 -5.29
N LYS A 106 -15.22 16.89 -6.59
CA LYS A 106 -14.14 16.09 -7.17
C LYS A 106 -13.27 16.97 -8.07
N GLY A 107 -12.06 16.52 -8.33
CA GLY A 107 -11.10 17.21 -9.20
C GLY A 107 -10.00 17.94 -8.44
N VAL A 108 -9.07 18.49 -9.21
CA VAL A 108 -7.90 19.21 -8.69
C VAL A 108 -8.35 20.55 -8.12
N GLY A 109 -8.10 20.76 -6.84
CA GLY A 109 -8.33 22.04 -6.18
C GLY A 109 -7.11 22.95 -6.26
N ILE A 110 -5.91 22.41 -6.04
CA ILE A 110 -4.64 23.13 -6.24
C ILE A 110 -3.72 22.30 -7.12
N ARG A 111 -3.29 22.88 -8.26
CA ARG A 111 -2.27 22.29 -9.13
C ARG A 111 -0.89 22.68 -8.59
N MET A 112 -0.14 21.70 -8.10
CA MET A 112 1.22 21.91 -7.61
C MET A 112 2.15 22.32 -8.76
N VAL A 113 2.88 23.43 -8.60
CA VAL A 113 3.81 23.97 -9.61
C VAL A 113 5.26 23.98 -9.12
N GLU A 114 5.46 24.19 -7.82
CA GLU A 114 6.78 24.15 -7.18
C GLU A 114 6.72 23.26 -5.92
N PRO A 115 6.53 21.93 -6.08
CA PRO A 115 6.56 21.01 -4.95
C PRO A 115 7.98 20.91 -4.36
N LEU A 116 8.07 20.63 -3.05
CA LEU A 116 9.38 20.41 -2.40
C LEU A 116 10.15 19.22 -3.00
N TYR A 117 9.44 18.15 -3.36
CA TYR A 117 10.00 17.01 -4.08
C TYR A 117 9.41 16.94 -5.48
N GLN A 118 10.29 16.98 -6.49
CA GLN A 118 9.89 16.91 -7.89
C GLN A 118 9.63 15.46 -8.30
N SER A 119 8.43 14.99 -7.99
CA SER A 119 7.88 13.73 -8.49
C SER A 119 6.80 14.04 -9.54
N PRO A 120 6.75 13.34 -10.69
CA PRO A 120 5.74 13.61 -11.68
C PRO A 120 4.38 13.16 -11.15
N SER A 121 3.34 13.89 -11.55
CA SER A 121 1.96 13.43 -11.36
C SER A 121 1.69 12.28 -12.33
N PHE A 122 1.13 11.20 -11.81
CA PHE A 122 0.67 10.05 -12.58
C PHE A 122 -0.86 9.98 -12.65
N ASP A 123 -1.54 11.05 -12.24
CA ASP A 123 -2.99 11.14 -12.40
C ASP A 123 -3.36 11.14 -13.88
N GLY A 124 -4.22 10.20 -14.28
CA GLY A 124 -4.64 10.03 -15.69
C GLY A 124 -3.56 9.56 -16.66
N VAL A 125 -2.35 9.23 -16.20
CA VAL A 125 -1.25 8.79 -17.07
C VAL A 125 -1.35 7.28 -17.29
N LEU A 126 -1.59 6.88 -18.55
CA LEU A 126 -1.63 5.47 -18.98
C LEU A 126 -2.52 4.56 -18.08
N PRO A 127 -3.78 4.95 -17.81
CA PRO A 127 -4.62 4.30 -16.80
C PRO A 127 -4.96 2.83 -17.11
N SER A 128 -4.83 2.41 -18.37
CA SER A 128 -5.01 1.03 -18.81
C SER A 128 -3.72 0.22 -18.96
N LEU A 129 -2.55 0.83 -18.72
CA LEU A 129 -1.24 0.20 -18.92
C LEU A 129 -0.32 0.27 -17.70
N ALA A 130 -0.58 1.17 -16.74
CA ALA A 130 0.28 1.38 -15.59
C ALA A 130 -0.51 1.41 -14.28
N PHE A 131 0.11 0.89 -13.21
CA PHE A 131 -0.40 0.97 -11.85
C PHE A 131 0.71 1.47 -10.92
N LEU A 132 0.44 2.50 -10.12
CA LEU A 132 1.42 3.01 -9.16
C LEU A 132 1.54 2.07 -7.98
N GLN A 133 2.72 1.49 -7.82
CA GLN A 133 2.99 0.52 -6.76
C GLN A 133 4.41 0.66 -6.24
N ASN A 134 4.56 0.61 -4.92
CA ASN A 134 5.88 0.61 -4.28
C ASN A 134 6.63 -0.68 -4.61
N LEU A 135 7.95 -0.59 -4.76
CA LEU A 135 8.80 -1.73 -5.11
C LEU A 135 8.55 -2.99 -4.25
N PRO A 136 8.56 -2.94 -2.90
CA PRO A 136 8.33 -4.14 -2.11
C PRO A 136 6.95 -4.78 -2.36
N SER A 137 5.94 -3.96 -2.67
CA SER A 137 4.61 -4.47 -3.02
C SER A 137 4.59 -5.17 -4.39
N VAL A 138 5.47 -4.80 -5.32
CA VAL A 138 5.65 -5.52 -6.59
C VAL A 138 6.36 -6.86 -6.35
N VAL A 139 7.41 -6.86 -5.51
CA VAL A 139 8.15 -8.08 -5.13
C VAL A 139 7.21 -9.16 -4.59
N VAL A 140 6.22 -8.79 -3.78
CA VAL A 140 5.21 -9.73 -3.26
C VAL A 140 4.55 -10.57 -4.37
N GLY A 141 4.17 -9.94 -5.50
CA GLY A 141 3.54 -10.64 -6.62
C GLY A 141 4.48 -11.68 -7.25
N HIS A 142 5.76 -11.33 -7.41
CA HIS A 142 6.77 -12.27 -7.93
C HIS A 142 7.09 -13.39 -6.94
N VAL A 143 7.23 -13.07 -5.64
CA VAL A 143 7.52 -14.04 -4.58
C VAL A 143 6.41 -15.09 -4.44
N LEU A 144 5.15 -14.65 -4.62
CA LEU A 144 3.99 -15.54 -4.69
C LEU A 144 4.11 -16.55 -5.84
N GLY A 145 4.71 -16.14 -6.96
CA GLY A 145 4.97 -16.98 -8.12
C GLY A 145 3.71 -17.60 -8.71
N PRO A 146 2.68 -16.79 -9.07
CA PRO A 146 1.45 -17.29 -9.65
C PRO A 146 1.70 -17.90 -11.05
N ARG A 147 1.04 -19.00 -11.38
CA ARG A 147 1.13 -19.63 -12.71
C ARG A 147 -0.20 -19.51 -13.47
N PRO A 148 -0.15 -19.40 -14.82
CA PRO A 148 -1.36 -19.45 -15.65
C PRO A 148 -2.25 -20.66 -15.31
N GLY A 149 -3.55 -20.44 -15.18
CA GLY A 149 -4.55 -21.47 -14.90
C GLY A 149 -4.75 -21.80 -13.42
N GLU A 150 -3.94 -21.26 -12.51
CA GLU A 150 -4.12 -21.47 -11.07
C GLU A 150 -5.28 -20.65 -10.49
N ARG A 151 -5.75 -21.07 -9.32
CA ARG A 151 -6.74 -20.36 -8.52
C ARG A 151 -6.08 -19.70 -7.31
N ILE A 152 -6.12 -18.38 -7.26
CA ILE A 152 -5.36 -17.57 -6.30
C ILE A 152 -6.30 -16.71 -5.47
N LEU A 153 -6.06 -16.66 -4.15
CA LEU A 153 -6.82 -15.82 -3.23
C LEU A 153 -5.97 -14.64 -2.74
N ASP A 154 -6.46 -13.42 -2.90
CA ASP A 154 -5.98 -12.23 -2.21
C ASP A 154 -6.98 -11.85 -1.11
N MET A 155 -6.60 -12.07 0.15
CA MET A 155 -7.51 -11.98 1.28
C MET A 155 -7.81 -10.55 1.73
N CYS A 156 -6.99 -9.57 1.36
CA CYS A 156 -7.10 -8.18 1.83
C CYS A 156 -6.72 -7.25 0.67
N ALA A 157 -7.50 -7.37 -0.42
CA ALA A 157 -7.04 -7.03 -1.74
C ALA A 157 -7.01 -5.52 -2.05
N ALA A 158 -7.79 -4.70 -1.35
CA ALA A 158 -7.98 -3.32 -1.77
C ALA A 158 -6.73 -2.45 -1.58
N PRO A 159 -6.44 -1.54 -2.54
CA PRO A 159 -7.27 -1.14 -3.70
C PRO A 159 -7.11 -2.03 -4.95
N GLY A 160 -6.40 -3.15 -4.86
CA GLY A 160 -6.29 -4.14 -5.94
C GLY A 160 -4.96 -4.14 -6.69
N GLY A 161 -3.95 -3.39 -6.24
CA GLY A 161 -2.65 -3.32 -6.94
C GLY A 161 -1.95 -4.67 -7.03
N LYS A 162 -1.82 -5.39 -5.90
CA LYS A 162 -1.25 -6.75 -5.87
C LYS A 162 -2.14 -7.75 -6.61
N THR A 163 -3.46 -7.65 -6.45
CA THR A 163 -4.44 -8.46 -7.17
C THR A 163 -4.29 -8.34 -8.70
N CYS A 164 -4.24 -7.11 -9.21
CA CYS A 164 -4.06 -6.84 -10.64
C CYS A 164 -2.68 -7.32 -11.12
N HIS A 165 -1.64 -7.12 -10.31
CA HIS A 165 -0.31 -7.61 -10.63
C HIS A 165 -0.27 -9.14 -10.72
N ILE A 166 -0.92 -9.86 -9.80
CA ILE A 166 -1.04 -11.33 -9.83
C ILE A 166 -1.73 -11.78 -11.12
N ALA A 167 -2.87 -11.19 -11.45
CA ALA A 167 -3.61 -11.49 -12.68
C ALA A 167 -2.77 -11.24 -13.95
N ALA A 168 -2.00 -10.14 -13.96
CA ALA A 168 -1.09 -9.82 -15.06
C ALA A 168 0.06 -10.84 -15.19
N LEU A 169 0.65 -11.30 -14.07
CA LEU A 169 1.68 -12.35 -14.08
C LEU A 169 1.16 -13.70 -14.58
N MET A 170 -0.13 -13.97 -14.39
CA MET A 170 -0.80 -15.15 -14.93
C MET A 170 -1.19 -15.00 -16.41
N GLY A 171 -0.90 -13.86 -17.04
CA GLY A 171 -1.33 -13.56 -18.41
C GLY A 171 -2.85 -13.52 -18.58
N GLY A 172 -3.60 -13.20 -17.52
CA GLY A 172 -5.06 -13.23 -17.52
C GLY A 172 -5.69 -14.63 -17.52
N GLN A 173 -4.90 -15.71 -17.36
CA GLN A 173 -5.40 -17.09 -17.39
C GLN A 173 -5.51 -17.68 -15.98
N GLY A 174 -6.66 -18.27 -15.65
CA GLY A 174 -6.96 -18.82 -14.32
C GLY A 174 -7.98 -17.96 -13.57
N GLU A 175 -7.91 -17.95 -12.24
CA GLU A 175 -8.84 -17.20 -11.41
C GLU A 175 -8.11 -16.50 -10.25
N VAL A 176 -8.36 -15.20 -10.08
CA VAL A 176 -7.88 -14.41 -8.95
C VAL A 176 -9.08 -13.92 -8.14
N VAL A 177 -9.31 -14.53 -6.99
CA VAL A 177 -10.36 -14.14 -6.05
C VAL A 177 -9.81 -13.05 -5.13
N ALA A 178 -10.48 -11.90 -5.08
CA ALA A 178 -10.09 -10.75 -4.30
C ALA A 178 -11.16 -10.43 -3.23
N LEU A 179 -10.77 -10.45 -1.96
CA LEU A 179 -11.66 -10.15 -0.84
C LEU A 179 -11.30 -8.82 -0.18
N ASP A 180 -12.32 -8.04 0.16
CA ASP A 180 -12.19 -6.93 1.12
C ASP A 180 -13.52 -6.75 1.87
N LYS A 181 -13.46 -6.30 3.12
CA LYS A 181 -14.63 -6.13 3.98
C LYS A 181 -15.49 -4.92 3.59
N ILE A 182 -14.91 -3.92 2.91
CA ILE A 182 -15.56 -2.63 2.66
C ILE A 182 -16.03 -2.56 1.21
N ARG A 183 -17.34 -2.42 0.99
CA ARG A 183 -17.94 -2.37 -0.35
C ARG A 183 -17.28 -1.35 -1.28
N GLY A 184 -17.07 -0.12 -0.82
CA GLY A 184 -16.43 0.93 -1.63
C GLY A 184 -15.00 0.60 -2.05
N LYS A 185 -14.27 -0.18 -1.23
CA LYS A 185 -12.94 -0.68 -1.56
C LYS A 185 -13.01 -1.79 -2.62
N VAL A 186 -13.99 -2.68 -2.53
CA VAL A 186 -14.23 -3.71 -3.55
C VAL A 186 -14.60 -3.12 -4.90
N GLU A 187 -15.46 -2.09 -4.94
CA GLU A 187 -15.76 -1.40 -6.19
C GLU A 187 -14.50 -0.79 -6.81
N ARG A 188 -13.56 -0.30 -5.99
CA ARG A 188 -12.27 0.18 -6.49
C ARG A 188 -11.43 -0.93 -7.12
N ILE A 189 -11.41 -2.13 -6.54
CA ILE A 189 -10.73 -3.30 -7.14
C ILE A 189 -11.35 -3.60 -8.51
N ARG A 190 -12.68 -3.65 -8.61
CA ARG A 190 -13.38 -3.90 -9.88
C ARG A 190 -13.10 -2.84 -10.93
N GLN A 191 -13.07 -1.56 -10.54
CA GLN A 191 -12.72 -0.47 -11.43
C GLN A 191 -11.30 -0.62 -11.97
N ASN A 192 -10.33 -0.94 -11.12
CA ASN A 192 -8.93 -1.12 -11.51
C ASN A 192 -8.76 -2.35 -12.41
N ALA A 193 -9.39 -3.48 -12.07
CA ALA A 193 -9.39 -4.69 -12.90
C ALA A 193 -9.96 -4.43 -14.30
N LYS A 194 -11.10 -3.72 -14.37
CA LYS A 194 -11.72 -3.33 -15.64
C LYS A 194 -10.84 -2.38 -16.46
N ALA A 195 -10.21 -1.40 -15.81
CA ALA A 195 -9.33 -0.45 -16.50
C ALA A 195 -8.11 -1.14 -17.12
N LEU A 196 -7.60 -2.20 -16.48
CA LEU A 196 -6.45 -2.98 -16.94
C LEU A 196 -6.85 -4.21 -17.78
N HIS A 197 -8.13 -4.40 -18.10
CA HIS A 197 -8.64 -5.54 -18.87
C HIS A 197 -8.28 -6.92 -18.26
N LEU A 198 -8.43 -7.05 -16.95
CA LEU A 198 -8.11 -8.27 -16.19
C LEU A 198 -9.40 -9.00 -15.77
N ASP A 199 -10.00 -9.71 -16.71
CA ASP A 199 -11.31 -10.37 -16.53
C ASP A 199 -11.27 -11.60 -15.60
N CYS A 200 -10.08 -12.16 -15.33
CA CYS A 200 -9.91 -13.29 -14.41
C CYS A 200 -10.04 -12.91 -12.92
N ILE A 201 -10.22 -11.63 -12.60
CA ILE A 201 -10.36 -11.14 -11.22
C ILE A 201 -11.81 -11.17 -10.78
N LYS A 202 -12.12 -11.95 -9.73
CA LYS A 202 -13.43 -11.99 -9.07
C LYS A 202 -13.36 -11.31 -7.70
N ALA A 203 -13.88 -10.08 -7.61
CA ALA A 203 -13.83 -9.29 -6.38
C ALA A 203 -15.14 -9.35 -5.58
N HIS A 204 -15.04 -9.71 -4.28
CA HIS A 204 -16.18 -9.89 -3.38
C HIS A 204 -16.04 -9.04 -2.10
N CYS A 205 -17.16 -8.46 -1.69
CA CYS A 205 -17.29 -7.77 -0.40
C CYS A 205 -17.58 -8.80 0.69
N PHE A 206 -16.54 -9.23 1.41
CA PHE A 206 -16.66 -10.32 2.36
C PHE A 206 -15.64 -10.20 3.49
N ASN A 207 -15.99 -10.72 4.68
CA ASN A 207 -15.06 -10.79 5.80
C ASN A 207 -14.12 -11.99 5.62
N SER A 208 -12.86 -11.74 5.30
CA SER A 208 -11.88 -12.80 5.02
C SER A 208 -11.59 -13.72 6.21
N ILE A 209 -11.95 -13.34 7.44
CA ILE A 209 -11.90 -14.23 8.61
C ILE A 209 -12.91 -15.38 8.48
N GLU A 210 -14.06 -15.11 7.88
CA GLU A 210 -15.20 -16.03 7.72
C GLU A 210 -15.19 -16.74 6.36
N ALA A 211 -14.11 -16.59 5.58
CA ALA A 211 -14.06 -17.06 4.19
C ALA A 211 -13.95 -18.58 4.04
N VAL A 212 -13.91 -19.35 5.13
CA VAL A 212 -13.95 -20.83 5.08
C VAL A 212 -15.38 -21.30 5.27
N CYS A 213 -15.89 -22.04 4.28
CA CYS A 213 -17.18 -22.70 4.37
C CYS A 213 -17.07 -23.92 5.32
N THR A 214 -17.99 -24.02 6.27
CA THR A 214 -18.12 -25.20 7.15
C THR A 214 -18.96 -26.30 6.51
N ASP A 215 -19.75 -25.96 5.50
CA ASP A 215 -20.75 -26.84 4.91
C ASP A 215 -20.27 -27.32 3.53
N GLN A 216 -19.89 -28.60 3.44
CA GLN A 216 -19.29 -29.20 2.23
C GLN A 216 -20.25 -29.27 1.02
N ALA A 217 -21.53 -28.91 1.19
CA ALA A 217 -22.57 -28.99 0.16
C ALA A 217 -22.73 -27.70 -0.68
N GLN A 218 -22.02 -26.62 -0.36
CA GLN A 218 -22.06 -25.38 -1.14
C GLN A 218 -20.88 -25.32 -2.09
N ASP A 219 -21.07 -25.83 -3.31
CA ASP A 219 -20.24 -25.47 -4.46
C ASP A 219 -20.73 -24.10 -4.96
N THR A 220 -20.15 -23.04 -4.42
CA THR A 220 -20.54 -21.66 -4.77
C THR A 220 -19.39 -20.96 -5.48
N GLU A 221 -19.73 -20.17 -6.50
CA GLU A 221 -18.77 -19.35 -7.26
C GLU A 221 -18.18 -18.19 -6.43
N GLY A 222 -18.61 -17.99 -5.18
CA GLY A 222 -18.23 -16.88 -4.31
C GLY A 222 -17.96 -17.32 -2.86
N PRO A 223 -17.54 -16.40 -1.98
CA PRO A 223 -17.27 -16.72 -0.58
C PRO A 223 -18.57 -17.02 0.20
N PRO A 224 -18.52 -17.88 1.24
CA PRO A 224 -17.32 -18.57 1.76
C PRO A 224 -16.90 -19.76 0.89
N PHE A 225 -15.61 -20.13 0.94
CA PHE A 225 -15.02 -21.14 0.07
C PHE A 225 -14.70 -22.44 0.80
N PRO A 226 -14.74 -23.61 0.12
CA PRO A 226 -14.34 -24.87 0.73
C PRO A 226 -12.86 -24.84 1.17
N PRO A 227 -12.48 -25.56 2.23
CA PRO A 227 -11.08 -25.72 2.63
C PRO A 227 -10.24 -26.28 1.47
N GLN A 228 -8.95 -25.93 1.44
CA GLN A 228 -7.99 -26.44 0.46
C GLN A 228 -8.43 -26.25 -1.00
N SER A 229 -8.96 -25.07 -1.33
CA SER A 229 -9.53 -24.78 -2.65
C SER A 229 -8.70 -23.78 -3.47
N PHE A 230 -7.60 -23.25 -2.92
CA PHE A 230 -6.70 -22.31 -3.59
C PHE A 230 -5.30 -22.87 -3.74
N ASP A 231 -4.71 -22.73 -4.92
CA ASP A 231 -3.33 -23.12 -5.21
C ASP A 231 -2.34 -22.19 -4.52
N ARG A 232 -2.71 -20.91 -4.39
CA ARG A 232 -1.95 -19.89 -3.65
C ARG A 232 -2.85 -18.94 -2.89
N VAL A 233 -2.33 -18.45 -1.78
CA VAL A 233 -2.98 -17.41 -0.98
C VAL A 233 -1.99 -16.28 -0.72
N LEU A 234 -2.41 -15.06 -1.03
CA LEU A 234 -1.77 -13.83 -0.59
C LEU A 234 -2.53 -13.28 0.63
N LEU A 235 -1.82 -13.15 1.74
CA LEU A 235 -2.26 -12.42 2.92
C LEU A 235 -1.45 -11.13 3.04
N ASP A 236 -1.85 -10.09 2.30
CA ASP A 236 -1.37 -8.72 2.46
C ASP A 236 -2.10 -8.08 3.65
N ALA A 237 -1.66 -8.41 4.85
CA ALA A 237 -2.47 -8.23 6.05
C ALA A 237 -2.63 -6.75 6.40
N PRO A 238 -3.82 -6.31 6.89
CA PRO A 238 -3.97 -4.99 7.47
C PRO A 238 -3.01 -4.86 8.66
N CYS A 239 -2.26 -3.76 8.68
CA CYS A 239 -1.19 -3.53 9.64
C CYS A 239 -1.16 -2.07 10.09
N SER A 240 -0.36 -1.76 11.10
CA SER A 240 -0.17 -0.39 11.60
C SER A 240 0.36 0.61 10.55
N GLY A 241 0.98 0.14 9.47
CA GLY A 241 1.42 0.99 8.35
C GLY A 241 2.59 1.92 8.70
N LEU A 242 3.32 1.64 9.77
CA LEU A 242 4.43 2.48 10.26
C LEU A 242 5.61 2.56 9.27
N GLY A 243 5.66 1.68 8.26
CA GLY A 243 6.67 1.71 7.21
C GLY A 243 6.38 2.68 6.06
N GLN A 244 5.18 3.28 6.00
CA GLN A 244 4.80 4.14 4.87
C GLN A 244 5.70 5.38 4.77
N ARG A 245 6.08 5.75 3.54
CA ARG A 245 6.88 6.95 3.26
C ARG A 245 6.30 7.75 2.08
N PRO A 246 6.34 9.10 2.16
CA PRO A 246 6.64 9.88 3.36
C PRO A 246 5.48 9.79 4.37
N SER A 247 5.81 9.59 5.65
CA SER A 247 4.86 9.69 6.75
C SER A 247 5.27 10.86 7.62
N MET A 248 4.44 11.92 7.63
CA MET A 248 4.74 13.14 8.38
C MET A 248 4.11 13.15 9.78
N ALA A 249 3.13 12.29 10.03
CA ALA A 249 2.41 12.20 11.28
C ALA A 249 1.85 10.79 11.49
N CYS A 250 1.92 10.32 12.73
CA CYS A 250 1.23 9.12 13.19
C CYS A 250 0.40 9.51 14.42
N THR A 251 -0.92 9.49 14.28
CA THR A 251 -1.86 9.82 15.36
C THR A 251 -2.34 8.58 16.12
N TRP A 252 -1.84 7.40 15.75
CA TRP A 252 -2.24 6.13 16.33
C TRP A 252 -1.68 5.99 17.74
N ASN A 253 -2.50 5.50 18.67
CA ASN A 253 -2.04 5.13 20.00
C ASN A 253 -1.52 3.67 20.02
N LEU A 254 -0.78 3.33 21.06
CA LEU A 254 -0.15 2.01 21.18
C LEU A 254 -1.19 0.87 21.20
N LYS A 255 -2.37 1.08 21.80
CA LYS A 255 -3.43 0.07 21.84
C LYS A 255 -3.96 -0.24 20.45
N GLU A 256 -4.10 0.77 19.59
CA GLU A 256 -4.53 0.58 18.20
C GLU A 256 -3.45 -0.14 17.39
N ILE A 257 -2.17 0.21 17.55
CA ILE A 257 -1.05 -0.49 16.90
C ILE A 257 -1.02 -1.97 17.31
N CYS A 258 -1.15 -2.26 18.61
CA CYS A 258 -1.15 -3.64 19.11
C CYS A 258 -2.41 -4.44 18.73
N SER A 259 -3.47 -3.79 18.24
CA SER A 259 -4.73 -4.47 17.87
C SER A 259 -4.63 -5.27 16.56
N TYR A 260 -3.60 -5.02 15.74
CA TYR A 260 -3.42 -5.69 14.46
C TYR A 260 -2.96 -7.14 14.59
N GLN A 261 -2.09 -7.46 15.57
CA GLN A 261 -1.54 -8.81 15.72
C GLN A 261 -2.64 -9.90 15.86
N PRO A 262 -3.65 -9.76 16.75
CA PRO A 262 -4.74 -10.74 16.84
C PRO A 262 -5.58 -10.85 15.56
N LEU A 263 -5.81 -9.74 14.86
CA LEU A 263 -6.54 -9.73 13.59
C LEU A 263 -5.76 -10.49 12.50
N GLN A 264 -4.47 -10.23 12.38
CA GLN A 264 -3.58 -10.89 11.43
C GLN A 264 -3.55 -12.40 11.67
N ARG A 265 -3.49 -12.85 12.94
CA ARG A 265 -3.54 -14.28 13.28
C ARG A 265 -4.85 -14.95 12.84
N LYS A 266 -6.00 -14.28 13.04
CA LYS A 266 -7.31 -14.77 12.57
C LYS A 266 -7.35 -14.93 11.04
N LEU A 267 -6.85 -13.94 10.31
CA LEU A 267 -6.75 -14.00 8.85
C LEU A 267 -5.80 -15.12 8.41
N PHE A 268 -4.67 -15.28 9.09
CA PHE A 268 -3.68 -16.33 8.82
C PHE A 268 -4.28 -17.73 8.99
N HIS A 269 -5.05 -17.97 10.06
CA HIS A 269 -5.79 -19.23 10.24
C HIS A 269 -6.67 -19.56 9.03
N THR A 270 -7.41 -18.57 8.53
CA THR A 270 -8.26 -18.75 7.34
C THR A 270 -7.43 -18.98 6.08
N ALA A 271 -6.32 -18.26 5.89
CA ALA A 271 -5.39 -18.46 4.78
C ALA A 271 -4.91 -19.92 4.71
N VAL A 272 -4.45 -20.46 5.84
CA VAL A 272 -3.93 -21.84 5.92
C VAL A 272 -5.03 -22.87 5.66
N ARG A 273 -6.26 -22.65 6.12
CA ARG A 273 -7.39 -23.56 5.86
C ARG A 273 -7.81 -23.57 4.39
N LEU A 274 -7.77 -22.44 3.72
CA LEU A 274 -8.15 -22.30 2.31
C LEU A 274 -7.06 -22.78 1.34
N LEU A 275 -5.80 -22.80 1.77
CA LEU A 275 -4.67 -23.24 0.96
C LEU A 275 -4.64 -24.76 0.74
N LYS A 276 -4.47 -25.20 -0.50
CA LYS A 276 -4.23 -26.62 -0.86
C LYS A 276 -2.94 -27.16 -0.25
N ARG A 277 -2.87 -28.49 -0.07
CA ARG A 277 -1.57 -29.16 0.13
C ARG A 277 -0.68 -28.96 -1.09
N GLY A 278 0.60 -28.71 -0.88
CA GLY A 278 1.55 -28.25 -1.90
C GLY A 278 1.36 -26.78 -2.33
N GLY A 279 0.40 -26.06 -1.74
CA GLY A 279 0.12 -24.67 -2.07
C GLY A 279 1.08 -23.69 -1.41
N VAL A 280 1.16 -22.47 -1.96
CA VAL A 280 2.01 -21.38 -1.46
C VAL A 280 1.18 -20.32 -0.73
N LEU A 281 1.62 -19.94 0.47
CA LEU A 281 1.13 -18.76 1.20
C LEU A 281 2.21 -17.69 1.22
N VAL A 282 1.87 -16.47 0.82
CA VAL A 282 2.70 -15.28 1.09
C VAL A 282 2.00 -14.40 2.10
N TYR A 283 2.69 -14.09 3.19
CA TYR A 283 2.31 -13.10 4.18
C TYR A 283 3.13 -11.83 3.96
N SER A 284 2.47 -10.68 3.86
CA SER A 284 3.15 -9.39 3.75
C SER A 284 2.49 -8.30 4.57
N THR A 285 3.30 -7.33 5.00
CA THR A 285 2.85 -6.12 5.68
C THR A 285 3.66 -4.90 5.20
N CYS A 286 3.10 -3.70 5.38
CA CYS A 286 3.81 -2.44 5.17
C CYS A 286 4.18 -1.75 6.50
N THR A 287 4.52 -2.55 7.50
CA THR A 287 4.97 -2.09 8.83
C THR A 287 6.34 -2.65 9.18
N VAL A 288 6.94 -2.10 10.23
CA VAL A 288 8.29 -2.40 10.71
C VAL A 288 8.30 -3.06 12.10
N THR A 289 7.15 -3.29 12.72
CA THR A 289 7.08 -3.87 14.08
C THR A 289 7.39 -5.36 14.08
N LEU A 290 8.16 -5.85 15.06
CA LEU A 290 8.37 -7.30 15.28
C LEU A 290 7.06 -8.06 15.47
N ALA A 291 6.14 -7.49 16.25
CA ALA A 291 4.87 -8.11 16.62
C ALA A 291 3.97 -8.46 15.43
N GLU A 292 4.04 -7.69 14.34
CA GLU A 292 3.25 -7.90 13.12
C GLU A 292 4.05 -8.67 12.05
N ASN A 293 5.35 -8.91 12.25
CA ASN A 293 6.26 -9.47 11.25
C ASN A 293 6.89 -10.79 11.74
N GLU A 294 8.11 -10.75 12.27
CA GLU A 294 8.87 -11.95 12.64
C GLU A 294 8.17 -12.76 13.75
N GLU A 295 7.48 -12.11 14.70
CA GLU A 295 6.70 -12.83 15.72
C GLU A 295 5.50 -13.57 15.12
N GLN A 296 4.92 -13.05 14.03
CA GLN A 296 3.84 -13.72 13.31
C GLN A 296 4.37 -14.95 12.56
N VAL A 297 5.59 -14.88 12.01
CA VAL A 297 6.24 -16.04 11.39
C VAL A 297 6.53 -17.11 12.44
N ALA A 298 7.15 -16.74 13.57
CA ALA A 298 7.45 -17.68 14.65
C ALA A 298 6.17 -18.34 15.19
N TRP A 299 5.12 -17.54 15.43
CA TRP A 299 3.80 -18.04 15.83
C TRP A 299 3.21 -18.99 14.77
N ALA A 300 3.29 -18.66 13.48
CA ALA A 300 2.73 -19.47 12.41
C ALA A 300 3.43 -20.82 12.29
N LEU A 301 4.77 -20.86 12.37
CA LEU A 301 5.54 -22.11 12.33
C LEU A 301 5.24 -23.02 13.52
N ASN A 302 5.00 -22.46 14.70
CA ASN A 302 4.60 -23.22 15.88
C ASN A 302 3.14 -23.70 15.82
N THR A 303 2.23 -22.87 15.30
CA THR A 303 0.79 -23.14 15.27
C THR A 303 0.38 -24.07 14.13
N PHE A 304 1.09 -24.01 13.00
CA PHE A 304 0.81 -24.79 11.81
C PHE A 304 2.03 -25.64 11.41
N PRO A 305 2.18 -26.85 11.97
CA PRO A 305 3.28 -27.76 11.61
C PRO A 305 3.29 -28.18 10.13
N CYS A 306 2.17 -28.00 9.43
CA CYS A 306 2.08 -28.22 7.99
C CYS A 306 2.72 -27.11 7.15
N LEU A 307 3.13 -25.98 7.74
CA LEU A 307 3.80 -24.91 7.03
C LEU A 307 5.31 -25.01 7.20
N THR A 308 6.01 -24.78 6.10
CA THR A 308 7.47 -24.64 6.08
C THR A 308 7.83 -23.30 5.45
N LEU A 309 8.80 -22.60 6.04
CA LEU A 309 9.31 -21.35 5.49
C LEU A 309 10.14 -21.65 4.23
N GLN A 310 9.99 -20.82 3.19
CA GLN A 310 10.57 -21.08 1.88
C GLN A 310 11.46 -19.92 1.41
N PRO A 311 12.48 -20.21 0.58
CA PRO A 311 13.26 -19.17 -0.09
C PRO A 311 12.37 -18.37 -1.05
N GLN A 312 12.74 -17.12 -1.25
CA GLN A 312 11.98 -16.15 -2.01
C GLN A 312 12.78 -15.70 -3.22
N GLU A 313 12.14 -15.68 -4.39
CA GLU A 313 12.74 -15.18 -5.62
C GLU A 313 11.80 -14.13 -6.24
N PRO A 314 12.29 -12.91 -6.49
CA PRO A 314 13.62 -12.40 -6.15
C PRO A 314 13.79 -12.11 -4.64
N HIS A 315 15.02 -12.19 -4.14
CA HIS A 315 15.40 -11.75 -2.79
C HIS A 315 16.15 -10.41 -2.86
N ILE A 316 15.52 -9.33 -2.39
CA ILE A 316 15.99 -7.95 -2.56
C ILE A 316 15.97 -7.17 -1.25
N GLY A 317 15.04 -7.49 -0.35
CA GLY A 317 15.08 -6.99 1.02
C GLY A 317 16.28 -7.53 1.80
N ALA A 318 16.51 -6.99 2.98
CA ALA A 318 17.39 -7.57 3.97
C ALA A 318 16.74 -8.81 4.61
N GLU A 319 17.54 -9.58 5.36
CA GLU A 319 17.04 -10.67 6.20
C GLU A 319 16.12 -10.16 7.33
N GLY A 320 15.39 -11.08 7.95
CA GLY A 320 14.51 -10.78 9.08
C GLY A 320 15.28 -10.27 10.31
N MET A 321 14.58 -9.51 11.16
CA MET A 321 15.16 -8.96 12.37
C MET A 321 15.18 -9.97 13.53
N LEU A 322 16.24 -9.91 14.35
CA LEU A 322 16.32 -10.68 15.60
C LEU A 322 15.23 -10.25 16.59
N GLY A 323 14.79 -11.17 17.46
CA GLY A 323 13.87 -10.89 18.56
C GLY A 323 12.67 -11.84 18.65
N ALA A 324 12.32 -12.54 17.57
CA ALA A 324 11.17 -13.46 17.53
C ALA A 324 11.51 -14.94 17.83
N GLY A 325 12.77 -15.25 18.18
CA GLY A 325 13.21 -16.63 18.42
C GLY A 325 13.40 -17.48 17.15
N LEU A 326 13.46 -16.86 15.97
CA LEU A 326 13.79 -17.53 14.71
C LEU A 326 15.30 -17.81 14.60
N SER A 327 15.67 -18.92 13.99
CA SER A 327 17.08 -19.25 13.73
C SER A 327 17.67 -18.32 12.65
N PRO A 328 19.01 -18.16 12.58
CA PRO A 328 19.67 -17.40 11.53
C PRO A 328 19.29 -17.87 10.11
N GLU A 329 19.12 -19.17 9.92
CA GLU A 329 18.68 -19.74 8.63
C GLU A 329 17.25 -19.31 8.29
N GLN A 330 16.34 -19.29 9.27
CA GLN A 330 14.97 -18.84 9.06
C GLN A 330 14.92 -17.34 8.74
N LEU A 331 15.70 -16.52 9.43
CA LEU A 331 15.76 -15.07 9.18
C LEU A 331 16.21 -14.75 7.74
N ARG A 332 17.16 -15.52 7.19
CA ARG A 332 17.62 -15.39 5.79
C ARG A 332 16.56 -15.75 4.75
N LEU A 333 15.50 -16.46 5.12
CA LEU A 333 14.38 -16.78 4.24
C LEU A 333 13.32 -15.67 4.22
N LEU A 334 13.40 -14.70 5.12
CA LEU A 334 12.50 -13.54 5.19
C LEU A 334 13.05 -12.39 4.35
N GLN A 335 12.17 -11.51 3.90
CA GLN A 335 12.56 -10.26 3.26
C GLN A 335 11.99 -9.07 4.03
N ARG A 336 12.88 -8.24 4.55
CA ARG A 336 12.56 -7.02 5.28
C ARG A 336 13.15 -5.81 4.57
N PHE A 337 12.31 -4.82 4.34
CA PHE A 337 12.71 -3.51 3.83
C PHE A 337 12.66 -2.55 5.01
N SER A 338 13.82 -2.03 5.43
CA SER A 338 13.94 -1.13 6.58
C SER A 338 14.57 0.19 6.12
N PRO A 339 13.85 1.32 6.22
CA PRO A 339 14.36 2.64 5.82
C PRO A 339 15.63 3.05 6.57
N GLU A 340 15.77 2.62 7.83
CA GLU A 340 16.88 2.94 8.72
C GLU A 340 18.23 2.39 8.23
N LEU A 341 18.21 1.28 7.47
CA LEU A 341 19.42 0.65 6.93
C LEU A 341 19.96 1.36 5.67
N GLY A 342 19.17 2.26 5.06
CA GLY A 342 19.54 2.98 3.85
C GLY A 342 20.23 4.33 4.10
N TRP A 343 19.84 5.05 5.17
CA TRP A 343 20.28 6.44 5.37
C TRP A 343 21.79 6.56 5.65
N SER A 344 22.37 5.66 6.47
CA SER A 344 23.81 5.79 6.82
C SER A 344 24.77 5.39 5.69
N ALA A 345 24.31 4.60 4.71
CA ALA A 345 25.14 4.13 3.61
C ALA A 345 25.01 5.01 2.34
N ALA A 346 23.84 5.63 2.12
CA ALA A 346 23.56 6.44 0.94
C ALA A 346 24.34 7.76 0.91
N GLU A 347 24.54 8.42 2.07
CA GLU A 347 25.40 9.62 2.15
C GLU A 347 26.89 9.29 1.95
N ALA A 348 27.33 8.08 2.34
CA ALA A 348 28.75 7.74 2.38
C ALA A 348 29.34 7.29 1.03
N ARG A 349 28.52 6.87 0.05
CA ARG A 349 29.02 6.25 -1.20
C ARG A 349 28.53 6.87 -2.50
N GLY A 350 27.56 7.79 -2.48
CA GLY A 350 26.98 8.33 -3.71
C GLY A 350 26.30 7.28 -4.61
N GLU A 351 26.16 6.04 -4.13
CA GLU A 351 25.47 4.93 -4.79
C GLU A 351 24.02 4.88 -4.28
N ASP A 352 23.13 5.42 -5.10
CA ASP A 352 21.70 5.50 -4.90
C ASP A 352 21.05 4.14 -5.21
N ASP A 353 21.10 3.21 -4.25
CA ASP A 353 20.50 1.89 -4.39
C ASP A 353 18.98 1.99 -4.20
N THR A 354 18.25 2.11 -5.32
CA THR A 354 16.77 2.13 -5.38
C THR A 354 16.09 0.94 -4.68
N ASN A 355 16.83 -0.13 -4.37
CA ASN A 355 16.32 -1.26 -3.60
C ASN A 355 16.32 -1.02 -2.08
N LYS A 356 17.18 -0.12 -1.60
CA LYS A 356 17.36 0.17 -0.16
C LYS A 356 16.51 1.34 0.30
N ASP A 357 16.42 2.42 -0.49
CA ASP A 357 15.58 3.57 -0.16
C ASP A 357 14.11 3.34 -0.53
N THR A 358 13.45 2.48 0.23
CA THR A 358 12.05 2.10 0.02
C THR A 358 11.19 2.34 1.26
N ILE A 359 9.89 2.06 1.16
CA ILE A 359 9.02 2.00 2.34
C ILE A 359 9.44 0.85 3.27
N GLY A 360 9.10 0.97 4.55
CA GLY A 360 9.14 -0.17 5.47
C GLY A 360 8.17 -1.27 5.03
N PHE A 361 8.67 -2.49 4.88
CA PHE A 361 7.89 -3.61 4.34
C PHE A 361 8.44 -4.95 4.81
N PHE A 362 7.58 -5.97 4.83
CA PHE A 362 7.94 -7.34 5.23
C PHE A 362 7.26 -8.38 4.34
N ILE A 363 7.99 -9.45 4.00
CA ILE A 363 7.51 -10.57 3.19
C ILE A 363 8.01 -11.90 3.78
N ALA A 364 7.08 -12.82 4.01
CA ALA A 364 7.34 -14.21 4.38
C ALA A 364 6.61 -15.15 3.43
N LYS A 365 7.29 -16.20 2.95
CA LYS A 365 6.73 -17.20 2.05
C LYS A 365 6.72 -18.58 2.72
N PHE A 366 5.60 -19.27 2.61
CA PHE A 366 5.38 -20.59 3.17
C PHE A 366 4.91 -21.58 2.11
N LEU A 367 5.30 -22.84 2.26
CA LEU A 367 4.73 -23.98 1.53
C LEU A 367 3.94 -24.83 2.54
N LYS A 368 2.74 -25.26 2.15
CA LYS A 368 1.93 -26.19 2.92
C LYS A 368 2.19 -27.63 2.47
N SER A 369 2.55 -28.52 3.39
CA SER A 369 2.76 -29.95 3.12
C SER A 369 1.47 -30.75 2.99
#